data_AF-A0A2V0RLF9-F1
#
_entry.id   AF-A0A2V0RLF9-F1
#
_cell.length_a   1.000
_cell.length_b   1.000
_cell.length_c   1.000
_cell.angle_alpha   90.00
_cell.angle_beta   90.00
_cell.angle_gamma   90.00
#
_symmetry.space_group_name_H-M   'P 1'
#
loop_
_entity.id
_entity.type
_entity.pdbx_description
1 polymer ?
#
loop_
_entity_poly.entity_id
_entity_poly.type
_entity_poly.pdbx_seq_one_letter_code
_entity_poly.pdbx_strand_id
1 'polypeptide(L)'
;MHTSSGYEPARMFSLRLSASSSLSLDPNIHDIGAPLASYLTDIGMGDVRITDNSRGIPIRGRSWEMAAVMASLGRYGSYTGTVSSYDGNRITFGPVHDVDKKDDLDSSLVSYAMIRSVNVP
;
A
#
# COMPACT_ATOMS: atom_id res chain seq x y z
N MET A 1 26.87 -23.24 -13.96
CA MET A 1 25.61 -22.79 -14.60
C MET A 1 25.29 -21.40 -14.06
N HIS A 2 24.91 -20.50 -14.95
CA HIS A 2 24.82 -19.05 -14.76
C HIS A 2 23.88 -18.59 -13.64
N THR A 3 24.22 -17.40 -13.14
CA THR A 3 23.58 -16.52 -12.15
C THR A 3 22.23 -15.94 -12.61
N SER A 4 21.50 -15.35 -11.65
CA SER A 4 20.28 -14.51 -11.75
C SER A 4 19.02 -15.29 -11.36
N SER A 5 18.21 -14.89 -10.38
CA SER A 5 17.80 -13.53 -10.03
C SER A 5 17.54 -13.42 -8.52
N GLY A 6 18.24 -12.51 -7.85
CA GLY A 6 18.03 -12.16 -6.45
C GLY A 6 16.78 -11.30 -6.23
N TYR A 7 15.62 -11.77 -6.69
CA TYR A 7 14.34 -11.20 -6.31
C TYR A 7 13.76 -12.08 -5.20
N GLU A 8 13.89 -11.62 -3.95
CA GLU A 8 13.07 -12.19 -2.87
C GLU A 8 11.59 -11.98 -3.24
N PRO A 9 10.72 -12.99 -3.01
CA PRO A 9 9.29 -12.83 -3.25
C PRO A 9 8.81 -11.58 -2.51
N ALA A 10 7.91 -10.80 -3.11
CA ALA A 10 7.32 -9.62 -2.50
C ALA A 10 6.72 -10.01 -1.13
N ARG A 11 7.50 -9.84 -0.06
CA ARG A 11 7.09 -10.25 1.27
C ARG A 11 5.94 -9.35 1.69
N MET A 12 4.82 -9.99 2.02
CA MET A 12 3.60 -9.33 2.44
C MET A 12 3.86 -8.63 3.79
N PHE A 13 3.77 -7.31 3.79
CA PHE A 13 3.87 -6.52 5.01
C PHE A 13 2.45 -6.16 5.47
N SER A 14 2.24 -6.19 6.79
CA SER A 14 1.01 -5.70 7.40
C SER A 14 1.18 -4.24 7.81
N LEU A 15 0.15 -3.43 7.59
CA LEU A 15 0.10 -2.03 8.03
C LEU A 15 -0.87 -1.88 9.18
N ARG A 16 -0.52 -1.02 10.13
CA ARG A 16 -1.41 -0.53 11.17
C ARG A 16 -1.56 0.96 11.03
N LEU A 17 -2.82 1.40 10.96
CA LEU A 17 -3.20 2.80 10.94
C LEU A 17 -3.73 3.18 12.33
N SER A 18 -3.31 4.33 12.84
CA SER A 18 -3.80 4.88 14.10
C SER A 18 -4.10 6.37 13.97
N ALA A 19 -5.04 6.85 14.78
CA ALA A 19 -5.42 8.25 14.78
C ALA A 19 -4.25 9.14 15.25
N SER A 20 -3.99 10.22 14.54
CA SER A 20 -2.93 11.18 14.88
C SER A 20 -3.25 12.55 14.27
N SER A 21 -2.84 13.62 14.95
CA SER A 21 -2.99 15.00 14.48
C SER A 21 -2.02 15.37 13.35
N SER A 22 -0.99 14.54 13.12
CA SER A 22 -0.02 14.70 12.04
C SER A 22 0.26 13.37 11.35
N LEU A 23 0.56 13.44 10.05
CA LEU A 23 0.98 12.28 9.27
C LEU A 23 2.42 11.90 9.66
N SER A 24 2.56 10.77 10.33
CA SER A 24 3.79 10.10 10.72
C SER A 24 3.84 8.74 10.02
N LEU A 25 4.85 8.52 9.20
CA LEU A 25 5.06 7.26 8.52
C LEU A 25 6.15 6.45 9.24
N ASP A 26 6.03 5.13 9.17
CA ASP A 26 7.11 4.21 9.52
C ASP A 26 8.40 4.64 8.82
N PRO A 27 9.55 4.66 9.51
CA PRO A 27 10.82 5.07 8.91
C PRO A 27 11.23 4.22 7.70
N ASN A 28 10.64 3.03 7.53
CA ASN A 28 10.87 2.17 6.37
C ASN A 28 9.97 2.51 5.18
N ILE A 29 8.99 3.42 5.32
CA ILE A 29 8.15 3.91 4.22
C ILE A 29 8.76 5.18 3.68
N HIS A 30 9.29 5.12 2.45
CA HIS A 30 9.99 6.26 1.85
C HIS A 30 9.15 7.07 0.87
N ASP A 31 8.09 6.48 0.31
CA ASP A 31 7.29 7.09 -0.73
C ASP A 31 5.81 7.06 -0.38
N ILE A 32 5.18 8.23 -0.38
CA ILE A 32 3.75 8.41 -0.29
C ILE A 32 3.28 9.42 -1.34
N GLY A 33 2.19 9.10 -2.02
CA GLY A 33 1.52 10.01 -2.92
C GLY A 33 0.65 11.01 -2.19
N ALA A 34 0.63 12.25 -2.70
CA ALA A 34 -0.26 13.29 -2.20
C ALA A 34 -1.73 12.84 -2.05
N PRO A 35 -2.33 12.06 -2.99
CA PRO A 35 -3.70 11.58 -2.82
C PRO A 35 -3.92 10.71 -1.58
N LEU A 36 -2.99 9.79 -1.27
CA LEU A 36 -3.10 8.97 -0.07
C LEU A 36 -2.89 9.82 1.20
N ALA A 37 -1.92 10.73 1.18
CA ALA A 37 -1.66 11.62 2.30
C ALA A 37 -2.87 12.50 2.65
N SER A 38 -3.54 13.06 1.64
CA SER A 38 -4.79 13.81 1.79
C SER A 38 -5.89 12.94 2.39
N TYR A 39 -6.11 11.73 1.84
CA TYR A 39 -7.11 10.80 2.38
C TYR A 39 -6.88 10.45 3.85
N LEU A 40 -5.65 10.06 4.20
CA LEU A 40 -5.28 9.72 5.58
C LEU A 40 -5.49 10.89 6.54
N THR A 41 -5.23 12.11 6.08
CA THR A 41 -5.48 13.34 6.86
C THR A 41 -6.98 13.56 7.07
N ASP A 42 -7.80 13.41 6.03
CA ASP A 42 -9.25 13.65 6.09
C ASP A 42 -9.96 12.67 7.04
N ILE A 43 -9.51 11.42 7.09
CA ILE A 43 -10.05 10.42 8.04
C ILE A 43 -9.37 10.45 9.42
N GLY A 44 -8.45 11.39 9.66
CA GLY A 44 -7.72 11.54 10.93
C GLY A 44 -6.73 10.40 11.23
N MET A 45 -6.34 9.60 10.24
CA MET A 45 -5.38 8.51 10.38
C MET A 45 -3.97 8.99 10.01
N GLY A 46 -3.29 9.61 10.96
CA GLY A 46 -1.94 10.14 10.73
C GLY A 46 -0.79 9.15 11.01
N ASP A 47 -0.93 8.14 11.86
CA ASP A 47 0.19 7.24 12.20
C ASP A 47 0.11 5.92 11.41
N VAL A 48 1.02 5.73 10.45
CA VAL A 48 1.11 4.55 9.57
C VAL A 48 2.34 3.74 9.95
N ARG A 49 2.15 2.54 10.51
CA ARG A 49 3.27 1.67 10.93
C ARG A 49 3.26 0.31 10.25
N ILE A 50 4.44 -0.22 9.96
CA ILE A 50 4.57 -1.60 9.50
C ILE A 50 4.58 -2.51 10.73
N THR A 51 3.67 -3.47 10.80
CA THR A 51 3.57 -4.40 11.95
C THR A 51 4.30 -5.71 11.74
N ASP A 52 4.48 -6.13 10.49
CA ASP A 52 5.31 -7.28 10.14
C ASP A 52 6.58 -6.79 9.44
N ASN A 53 7.56 -6.39 10.24
CA ASN A 53 8.85 -5.91 9.78
C ASN A 53 9.89 -7.02 9.87
N SER A 54 9.58 -8.21 9.34
CA SER A 54 10.41 -9.39 9.52
C SER A 54 11.87 -9.24 9.02
N ARG A 55 12.25 -8.13 8.36
CA ARG A 55 13.64 -7.85 7.95
C ARG A 55 14.13 -6.38 7.93
N GLY A 56 13.35 -5.38 8.38
CA GLY A 56 13.80 -3.97 8.30
C GLY A 56 14.02 -3.49 6.85
N ILE A 57 13.28 -4.06 5.90
CA ILE A 57 13.44 -3.74 4.48
C ILE A 57 12.66 -2.46 4.19
N PRO A 58 13.30 -1.43 3.61
CA PRO A 58 12.60 -0.22 3.21
C PRO A 58 11.57 -0.52 2.11
N ILE A 59 10.32 -0.13 2.34
CA ILE A 59 9.28 -0.07 1.32
C ILE A 59 9.56 1.16 0.46
N ARG A 60 10.09 0.88 -0.74
CA ARG A 60 10.33 1.88 -1.78
C ARG A 60 9.22 1.82 -2.81
N GLY A 61 8.74 2.98 -3.22
CA GLY A 61 7.63 3.14 -4.14
C GLY A 61 6.25 3.04 -3.47
N ARG A 62 5.22 3.22 -4.30
CA ARG A 62 3.83 3.48 -3.89
C ARG A 62 2.92 2.25 -3.96
N SER A 63 3.49 1.05 -4.07
CA SER A 63 2.68 -0.18 -4.25
C SER A 63 1.87 -0.59 -3.03
N TRP A 64 2.19 -0.02 -1.87
CA TRP A 64 1.56 -0.29 -0.58
C TRP A 64 0.29 0.53 -0.34
N GLU A 65 0.06 1.58 -1.14
CA GLU A 65 -0.97 2.57 -0.86
C GLU A 65 -2.38 1.97 -0.92
N MET A 66 -2.61 1.04 -1.84
CA MET A 66 -3.88 0.31 -1.92
C MET A 66 -4.15 -0.51 -0.64
N ALA A 67 -3.12 -1.16 -0.08
CA ALA A 67 -3.26 -1.91 1.16
C ALA A 67 -3.61 -0.99 2.34
N ALA A 68 -3.04 0.21 2.39
CA ALA A 68 -3.39 1.20 3.41
C ALA A 68 -4.86 1.61 3.33
N VAL A 69 -5.38 1.91 2.13
CA VAL A 69 -6.81 2.26 1.95
C VAL A 69 -7.73 1.08 2.30
N MET A 70 -7.35 -0.15 1.95
CA MET A 70 -8.19 -1.29 2.31
C MET A 70 -8.18 -1.56 3.81
N ALA A 71 -7.03 -1.37 4.47
CA ALA A 71 -6.91 -1.50 5.92
C ALA A 71 -7.74 -0.44 6.67
N SER A 72 -7.79 0.82 6.20
CA SER A 72 -8.64 1.86 6.83
C SER A 72 -10.13 1.53 6.73
N LEU A 73 -10.53 0.76 5.72
CA LEU A 73 -11.90 0.24 5.55
C LEU A 73 -12.15 -1.07 6.32
N GLY A 74 -11.20 -1.52 7.14
CA GLY A 74 -11.29 -2.79 7.89
C GLY A 74 -11.12 -4.04 7.03
N ARG A 75 -10.63 -3.91 5.80
CA ARG A 75 -10.40 -5.01 4.85
C ARG A 75 -8.92 -5.35 4.82
N TYR A 76 -8.53 -6.34 5.62
CA TYR A 76 -7.16 -6.84 5.68
C TYR A 76 -6.92 -7.91 4.62
N GLY A 77 -5.77 -7.87 3.96
CA GLY A 77 -5.40 -8.80 2.89
C GLY A 77 -4.24 -8.28 2.04
N SER A 78 -3.89 -9.06 1.01
CA SER A 78 -2.81 -8.76 0.07
C SER A 78 -3.32 -7.82 -1.02
N TYR A 79 -2.97 -6.54 -0.95
CA TYR A 79 -3.35 -5.56 -1.96
C TYR A 79 -2.12 -4.89 -2.57
N THR A 80 -2.14 -4.65 -3.88
CA THR A 80 -1.08 -3.91 -4.57
C THR A 80 -1.66 -2.89 -5.55
N GLY A 81 -1.24 -1.65 -5.40
CA GLY A 81 -1.76 -0.54 -6.19
C GLY A 81 -1.26 0.78 -5.64
N THR A 82 -1.12 1.76 -6.52
CA THR A 82 -0.94 3.16 -6.11
C THR A 82 -2.30 3.82 -5.92
N VAL A 83 -2.40 4.86 -5.12
CA VAL A 83 -3.57 5.75 -5.09
C VAL A 83 -3.36 6.86 -6.12
N SER A 84 -4.07 6.78 -7.23
CA SER A 84 -3.97 7.75 -8.34
C SER A 84 -4.70 9.05 -8.03
N SER A 85 -5.87 8.97 -7.40
CA SER A 85 -6.66 10.14 -7.02
C SER A 85 -7.51 9.90 -5.79
N TYR A 86 -7.84 10.99 -5.11
CA TYR A 86 -8.80 11.08 -4.02
C TYR A 86 -9.58 12.39 -4.21
N ASP A 87 -10.91 12.33 -4.16
CA ASP A 87 -11.79 13.48 -4.38
C ASP A 87 -12.65 13.87 -3.16
N GLY A 88 -12.34 13.30 -1.99
CA GLY A 88 -13.10 13.48 -0.75
C GLY A 88 -14.01 12.29 -0.41
N ASN A 89 -14.53 11.57 -1.40
CA ASN A 89 -15.47 10.45 -1.17
C ASN A 89 -15.08 9.18 -1.92
N ARG A 90 -14.11 9.28 -2.84
CA ARG A 90 -13.67 8.16 -3.66
C ARG A 90 -12.18 8.14 -3.86
N ILE A 91 -11.62 6.95 -3.71
CA ILE A 91 -10.23 6.62 -4.05
C ILE A 91 -10.21 5.90 -5.39
N THR A 92 -9.33 6.33 -6.30
CA THR A 92 -9.02 5.59 -7.54
C THR A 92 -7.62 5.00 -7.43
N PHE A 93 -7.50 3.72 -7.73
CA PHE A 93 -6.23 3.01 -7.73
C PHE A 93 -5.58 3.00 -9.11
N GLY A 94 -4.27 2.94 -9.12
CA GLY A 94 -3.43 2.95 -10.31
C GLY A 94 -2.40 1.84 -10.33
N PRO A 95 -1.75 1.67 -11.50
CA PRO A 95 -0.79 0.63 -11.72
C PRO A 95 0.47 0.83 -10.89
N VAL A 96 1.06 -0.29 -10.48
CA VAL A 96 2.41 -0.35 -9.95
C VAL A 96 3.32 -0.82 -11.08
N HIS A 97 4.47 -0.16 -11.27
CA HIS A 97 5.47 -0.66 -12.21
C HIS A 97 5.91 -2.07 -11.79
N ASP A 98 6.00 -2.99 -12.76
CA ASP A 98 6.32 -4.41 -12.54
C ASP A 98 5.30 -5.19 -11.68
N VAL A 99 4.03 -4.78 -11.61
CA VAL A 99 3.00 -5.55 -10.86
C VAL A 99 2.81 -6.95 -11.43
N ASP A 100 2.97 -7.11 -12.74
CA ASP A 100 2.80 -8.39 -13.43
C ASP A 100 3.79 -9.46 -12.90
N LYS A 101 4.94 -9.04 -12.36
CA LYS A 101 5.91 -9.95 -11.71
C LYS A 101 5.52 -10.33 -10.28
N LYS A 102 4.53 -9.65 -9.69
CA LYS A 102 4.01 -9.93 -8.33
C LYS A 102 2.80 -10.86 -8.36
N ASP A 103 1.96 -10.81 -9.40
CA ASP A 103 0.82 -11.73 -9.55
C ASP A 103 1.30 -13.19 -9.66
N ASP A 104 2.48 -13.42 -10.25
CA ASP A 104 3.12 -14.74 -10.29
C ASP A 104 3.58 -15.27 -8.91
N LEU A 105 3.70 -14.40 -7.90
CA LEU A 105 4.24 -14.73 -6.58
C LEU A 105 3.17 -14.99 -5.53
N ASP A 106 1.94 -14.50 -5.73
CA ASP A 106 0.85 -14.68 -4.78
C ASP A 106 -0.52 -14.69 -5.48
N SER A 107 -1.11 -15.88 -5.59
CA SER A 107 -2.46 -16.06 -6.15
C SER A 107 -3.58 -15.36 -5.37
N SER A 108 -3.32 -14.90 -4.13
CA SER A 108 -4.25 -14.13 -3.31
C SER A 108 -4.11 -12.61 -3.47
N LEU A 109 -3.16 -12.16 -4.29
CA LEU A 109 -2.88 -10.75 -4.51
C LEU A 109 -4.03 -10.07 -5.28
N VAL A 110 -4.65 -9.09 -4.62
CA VAL A 110 -5.68 -8.25 -5.24
C VAL A 110 -5.02 -6.97 -5.74
N SER A 111 -4.89 -6.84 -7.05
CA SER A 111 -4.28 -5.67 -7.68
C SER A 111 -5.31 -4.62 -8.09
N TYR A 112 -4.82 -3.44 -8.45
CA TYR A 112 -5.64 -2.36 -9.04
C TYR A 112 -6.48 -2.81 -10.25
N ALA A 113 -6.06 -3.86 -10.96
CA ALA A 113 -6.79 -4.40 -12.10
C ALA A 113 -8.13 -5.02 -11.68
N MET A 114 -8.19 -5.58 -10.46
CA MET A 114 -9.39 -6.18 -9.88
C MET A 114 -10.27 -5.16 -9.16
N ILE A 115 -9.65 -4.24 -8.41
CA ILE A 115 -10.36 -3.15 -7.71
C ILE A 115 -9.77 -1.82 -8.20
N ARG A 116 -10.49 -1.16 -9.12
CA ARG A 116 -10.04 0.12 -9.70
C ARG A 116 -10.34 1.32 -8.82
N SER A 117 -11.33 1.23 -7.95
CA SER A 117 -11.73 2.33 -7.07
C SER A 117 -12.59 1.84 -5.92
N VAL A 118 -12.59 2.58 -4.82
CA VAL A 118 -13.48 2.35 -3.67
C VAL A 118 -14.07 3.68 -3.20
N ASN A 119 -15.32 3.64 -2.73
CA ASN A 119 -15.88 4.74 -1.97
C ASN A 119 -15.34 4.67 -0.55
N VAL A 120 -15.02 5.82 0.01
CA VAL A 120 -14.49 5.98 1.36
C VAL A 120 -15.41 6.91 2.14
N PRO A 121 -15.59 6.67 3.45
CA PRO A 121 -16.46 7.50 4.29
C PRO A 121 -15.94 8.93 4.46
#